data_AF-A0A8S4QWI4-F1
#
_entry.id   AF-A0A8S4QWI4-F1
#
_cell.length_a   1.000
_cell.length_b   1.000
_cell.length_c   1.000
_cell.angle_alpha   90.00
_cell.angle_beta   90.00
_cell.angle_gamma   90.00
#
_symmetry.space_group_name_H-M   'P 1'
#
loop_
_entity.id
_entity.type
_entity.pdbx_description
1 polymer ?
#
loop_
_entity_poly.entity_id
_entity_poly.type
_entity_poly.pdbx_seq_one_letter_code
_entity_poly.pdbx_strand_id
1 'polypeptide(L)'
;MGGIQFPHLTGITQQLWIWCEIRKITVHADYIRSSDNKIADAESRRTHPDIEWELSNNAYITITTMFGIPSIDLFASRINHKCDTYVSWYKDPDAFAINAFTIVE
;
A
#
# COMPACT_ATOMS: atom_id res chain seq x y z
N MET A 1 32.75 7.92 9.30
CA MET A 1 31.51 7.24 9.75
C MET A 1 30.44 8.32 9.83
N GLY A 2 29.51 8.33 8.87
CA GLY A 2 28.49 9.39 8.77
C GLY A 2 27.50 9.28 9.93
N GLY A 3 27.23 10.41 10.60
CA GLY A 3 26.27 10.47 11.69
C GLY A 3 24.82 10.35 11.21
N ILE A 4 23.91 10.14 12.16
CA ILE A 4 22.46 10.16 11.91
C ILE A 4 22.06 11.59 11.53
N GLN A 5 21.68 11.79 10.27
CA GLN A 5 21.25 13.11 9.78
C GLN A 5 19.85 13.49 10.31
N PHE A 6 18.96 12.49 10.49
CA PHE A 6 17.58 12.70 10.92
C PHE A 6 17.17 11.68 11.99
N PRO A 7 17.24 12.05 13.29
CA PRO A 7 16.95 11.11 14.38
C PRO A 7 15.55 10.50 14.36
N HIS A 8 14.54 11.25 13.92
CA HIS A 8 13.17 10.76 13.84
C HIS A 8 13.02 9.63 12.80
N LEU A 9 13.70 9.73 11.65
CA LEU A 9 13.70 8.67 10.63
C LEU A 9 14.39 7.42 11.15
N THR A 10 15.50 7.57 11.88
CA THR A 10 16.16 6.43 12.54
C THR A 10 15.23 5.73 13.53
N GLY A 11 14.44 6.49 14.30
CA GLY A 11 13.43 5.93 15.20
C GLY A 11 12.39 5.09 14.46
N ILE A 12 11.87 5.57 13.33
CA ILE A 12 10.92 4.83 12.48
C ILE A 12 11.57 3.56 11.91
N THR A 13 12.80 3.66 11.38
CA THR A 13 13.53 2.51 10.85
C THR A 13 13.75 1.44 11.90
N GLN A 14 14.07 1.82 13.14
CA GLN A 14 14.22 0.87 14.24
C GLN A 14 12.91 0.15 14.57
N GLN A 15 11.79 0.88 14.63
CA GLN A 15 10.48 0.28 14.88
C GLN A 15 10.09 -0.71 13.77
N LEU A 16 10.30 -0.33 12.51
CA LEU A 16 10.07 -1.20 11.36
C LEU A 16 10.94 -2.45 11.42
N TRP A 17 12.23 -2.30 11.75
CA TRP A 17 13.16 -3.42 11.84
C TRP A 17 12.75 -4.43 12.91
N ILE A 18 12.40 -3.96 14.12
CA ILE A 18 11.90 -4.80 15.21
C ILE A 18 10.60 -5.52 14.79
N TRP A 19 9.68 -4.82 14.13
CA TRP A 19 8.43 -5.39 13.65
C TRP A 19 8.66 -6.52 12.64
N CYS A 20 9.62 -6.34 11.72
CA CYS A 20 10.04 -7.33 10.75
C CYS A 20 10.73 -8.53 11.41
N GLU A 21 11.62 -8.30 12.37
CA GLU A 21 12.35 -9.35 13.10
C GLU A 21 11.39 -10.29 13.83
N ILE A 22 10.42 -9.74 14.58
CA ILE A 22 9.40 -10.51 15.31
C ILE A 22 8.60 -11.43 14.35
N ARG A 23 8.39 -10.98 13.11
CA ARG A 23 7.63 -11.71 12.09
C ARG A 23 8.49 -12.56 11.15
N LYS A 24 9.82 -12.59 11.37
CA LYS A 24 10.79 -13.27 10.49
C LYS A 24 10.72 -12.77 9.03
N ILE A 25 10.47 -11.48 8.85
CA ILE A 25 10.47 -10.82 7.54
C ILE A 25 11.86 -10.23 7.31
N THR A 26 12.48 -10.56 6.18
CA THR A 26 13.75 -9.96 5.76
C THR A 26 13.49 -8.86 4.75
N VAL A 27 13.94 -7.64 5.05
CA VAL A 27 13.85 -6.49 4.15
C VAL A 27 15.25 -6.09 3.68
N HIS A 28 15.36 -5.74 2.39
CA HIS A 28 16.59 -5.22 1.79
C HIS A 28 16.26 -3.91 1.06
N ALA A 29 17.18 -2.96 1.09
CA ALA A 29 17.05 -1.70 0.39
C ALA A 29 18.10 -1.65 -0.73
N ASP A 30 17.63 -1.73 -1.98
CA ASP A 30 18.46 -1.57 -3.16
C ASP A 30 18.36 -0.15 -3.69
N TYR A 31 19.50 0.50 -3.87
CA TYR A 31 19.54 1.81 -4.50
C TYR A 31 19.54 1.67 -6.03
N ILE A 32 18.57 2.31 -6.68
CA ILE A 32 18.50 2.45 -8.14
C ILE A 32 18.81 3.91 -8.49
N ARG A 33 19.82 4.14 -9.34
CA ARG A 33 20.13 5.49 -9.82
C ARG A 33 18.96 6.06 -10.61
N SER A 34 18.71 7.36 -10.46
CA SER A 34 17.62 8.04 -11.17
C SER A 34 17.74 7.91 -12.70
N SER A 35 18.96 7.85 -13.25
CA SER A 35 19.20 7.61 -14.69
C SER A 35 18.72 6.26 -15.18
N ASP A 36 18.68 5.28 -14.28
CA ASP A 36 18.38 3.88 -14.58
C ASP A 36 16.89 3.57 -14.28
N ASN A 37 16.24 4.40 -13.47
CA ASN A 37 14.81 4.30 -13.11
C ASN A 37 13.85 4.82 -14.20
N LYS A 38 14.20 4.64 -15.48
CA LYS A 38 13.45 5.23 -16.61
C LYS A 38 12.03 4.66 -16.72
N ILE A 39 11.88 3.36 -16.51
CA ILE A 39 10.60 2.67 -16.68
C ILE A 39 9.63 3.09 -15.59
N ALA A 40 10.02 2.98 -14.31
CA ALA A 40 9.12 3.34 -13.21
C ALA A 40 8.78 4.84 -13.20
N ASP A 41 9.73 5.74 -13.50
CA ASP A 41 9.44 7.17 -13.63
C ASP A 41 8.43 7.43 -14.76
N ALA A 42 8.60 6.80 -15.92
CA ALA A 42 7.65 6.92 -17.03
C ALA A 42 6.26 6.37 -16.66
N GLU A 43 6.16 5.18 -16.07
CA GLU A 43 4.88 4.58 -15.67
C GLU A 43 4.18 5.37 -14.56
N SER A 44 4.92 5.89 -13.58
CA SER A 44 4.34 6.71 -12.51
C SER A 44 3.71 8.01 -13.01
N ARG A 45 4.12 8.50 -14.18
CA ARG A 45 3.59 9.70 -14.82
C ARG A 45 2.55 9.38 -15.91
N ARG A 46 2.36 8.10 -16.26
CA ARG A 46 1.37 7.67 -17.26
C ARG A 46 -0.01 7.64 -16.64
N THR A 47 -0.92 8.41 -17.21
CA THR A 47 -2.35 8.32 -16.89
C THR A 47 -2.96 7.15 -17.66
N HIS A 48 -3.22 6.03 -16.99
CA HIS A 48 -3.97 4.91 -17.56
C HIS A 48 -5.48 5.18 -17.37
N PRO A 49 -6.31 4.94 -18.39
CA PRO A 49 -7.77 5.04 -18.24
C PRO A 49 -8.34 3.87 -17.40
N ASP A 50 -7.72 2.69 -17.49
CA ASP A 50 -8.08 1.51 -16.68
C ASP A 50 -7.25 1.47 -15.40
N ILE A 51 -7.71 2.20 -14.39
CA ILE A 51 -7.17 2.17 -13.02
C ILE A 51 -7.90 1.18 -12.12
N GLU A 52 -9.02 0.63 -12.61
CA GLU A 52 -9.90 -0.24 -11.86
C GLU A 52 -9.37 -1.67 -11.89
N TRP A 53 -8.46 -1.96 -10.96
CA TRP A 53 -7.91 -3.29 -10.76
C TRP A 53 -8.47 -3.91 -9.49
N GLU A 54 -8.81 -5.20 -9.52
CA GLU A 54 -9.19 -5.96 -8.35
C GLU A 54 -8.52 -7.34 -8.30
N LEU A 55 -8.41 -7.88 -7.09
CA LEU A 55 -8.07 -9.28 -6.90
C LEU A 55 -9.16 -10.17 -7.49
N SER A 56 -8.75 -11.24 -8.16
CA SER A 56 -9.70 -12.28 -8.57
C SER A 56 -10.42 -12.85 -7.34
N ASN A 57 -11.69 -13.24 -7.51
CA ASN A 57 -12.48 -13.79 -6.40
C ASN A 57 -11.80 -15.01 -5.74
N ASN A 58 -11.11 -15.84 -6.52
CA ASN A 58 -10.37 -16.98 -5.99
C ASN A 58 -9.17 -16.56 -5.12
N ALA A 59 -8.41 -15.54 -5.56
CA ALA A 59 -7.31 -14.99 -4.77
C ALA A 59 -7.82 -14.35 -3.48
N TYR A 60 -8.92 -13.60 -3.55
CA TYR A 60 -9.55 -12.99 -2.39
C TYR A 60 -9.98 -14.05 -1.36
N ILE A 61 -10.72 -15.09 -1.79
CA ILE A 61 -11.15 -16.19 -0.91
C ILE A 61 -9.94 -16.87 -0.23
N THR A 62 -8.86 -17.09 -0.98
CA THR A 62 -7.65 -17.71 -0.44
C THR A 62 -7.03 -16.85 0.67
N ILE A 63 -6.94 -15.53 0.45
CA ILE A 63 -6.40 -14.58 1.42
C ILE A 63 -7.30 -14.52 2.66
N THR A 64 -8.62 -14.38 2.49
CA THR A 64 -9.54 -14.25 3.63
C THR A 64 -9.64 -15.52 4.45
N THR A 65 -9.44 -16.70 3.84
CA THR A 65 -9.37 -17.97 4.58
C THR A 65 -8.14 -18.04 5.48
N MET A 66 -7.02 -17.44 5.04
CA MET A 66 -5.76 -17.48 5.78
C MET A 66 -5.65 -16.38 6.84
N PHE A 67 -6.12 -15.16 6.52
CA PHE A 67 -5.91 -13.97 7.35
C PHE A 67 -7.18 -13.41 7.99
N GLY A 68 -8.34 -13.98 7.68
CA GLY A 68 -9.65 -13.45 8.09
C GLY A 68 -10.23 -12.47 7.05
N ILE A 69 -11.53 -12.19 7.20
CA ILE A 69 -12.26 -11.27 6.32
C ILE A 69 -11.96 -9.83 6.76
N PRO A 70 -11.42 -8.96 5.88
CA PRO A 70 -11.20 -7.56 6.21
C PRO A 70 -12.54 -6.82 6.36
N SER A 71 -12.60 -5.91 7.33
CA SER A 71 -13.76 -5.04 7.55
C SER A 71 -13.83 -3.87 6.58
N ILE A 72 -12.71 -3.49 5.97
CA ILE A 72 -12.60 -2.35 5.04
C ILE A 72 -11.66 -2.67 3.88
N ASP A 73 -12.04 -2.24 2.68
CA ASP A 73 -11.21 -2.26 1.48
C ASP A 73 -10.58 -0.88 1.26
N LEU A 74 -9.28 -0.75 1.48
CA LEU A 74 -8.59 0.54 1.49
C LEU A 74 -8.30 1.10 0.09
N PHE A 75 -8.35 0.27 -0.96
CA PHE A 75 -7.95 0.67 -2.30
C PHE A 75 -8.95 0.14 -3.33
N ALA A 76 -10.17 0.67 -3.28
CA ALA A 76 -11.27 0.20 -4.11
C ALA A 76 -12.14 1.35 -4.64
N SER A 77 -13.07 1.01 -5.53
CA SER A 77 -14.11 1.84 -6.07
C SER A 77 -15.46 1.15 -5.89
N ARG A 78 -16.54 1.86 -6.19
CA ARG A 78 -17.91 1.32 -6.14
C ARG A 78 -18.12 0.05 -6.97
N ILE A 79 -17.28 -0.22 -7.97
CA ILE A 79 -17.47 -1.37 -8.86
C ILE A 79 -16.56 -2.56 -8.54
N ASN A 80 -15.49 -2.37 -7.75
CA ASN A 80 -14.47 -3.40 -7.54
C ASN A 80 -14.25 -3.77 -6.06
N HIS A 81 -14.97 -3.11 -5.14
CA HIS A 81 -14.82 -3.34 -3.70
C HIS A 81 -15.12 -4.80 -3.33
N LYS A 82 -14.26 -5.39 -2.51
CA LYS A 82 -14.48 -6.76 -1.97
C LYS A 82 -15.08 -6.77 -0.56
N CYS A 83 -15.13 -5.61 0.09
CA CYS A 83 -15.75 -5.37 1.39
C CYS A 83 -16.92 -4.40 1.26
N ASP A 84 -17.92 -4.51 2.13
CA ASP A 84 -19.05 -3.58 2.15
C ASP A 84 -18.62 -2.14 2.44
N THR A 85 -17.59 -1.96 3.26
CA THR A 85 -16.98 -0.65 3.54
C THR A 85 -15.70 -0.52 2.74
N TYR A 86 -15.53 0.58 1.99
CA TYR A 86 -14.34 0.80 1.17
C TYR A 86 -13.93 2.27 1.09
N VAL A 87 -12.68 2.50 0.71
CA VAL A 87 -12.06 3.82 0.53
C VAL A 87 -11.71 4.01 -0.94
N SER A 88 -12.09 5.15 -1.48
CA SER A 88 -11.91 5.47 -2.90
C SER A 88 -10.79 6.48 -3.13
N TRP A 89 -10.17 6.44 -4.31
CA TRP A 89 -9.13 7.39 -4.69
C TRP A 89 -9.69 8.81 -4.90
N TYR A 90 -10.88 8.90 -5.50
CA TYR A 90 -11.62 10.15 -5.71
C TYR A 90 -12.92 10.16 -4.95
N LYS A 91 -13.61 11.31 -4.92
CA LYS A 91 -14.90 11.43 -4.25
C LYS A 91 -15.93 10.47 -4.85
N ASP A 92 -16.29 9.46 -4.08
CA ASP A 92 -17.40 8.56 -4.34
C ASP A 92 -18.46 8.73 -3.23
N PRO A 93 -19.76 8.91 -3.56
CA PRO A 93 -20.81 9.06 -2.56
C PRO A 93 -20.99 7.84 -1.65
N ASP A 94 -20.62 6.65 -2.12
CA ASP A 94 -20.82 5.38 -1.41
C ASP A 94 -19.56 4.93 -0.66
N ALA A 95 -18.42 5.62 -0.85
CA ALA A 95 -17.18 5.31 -0.15
C ALA A 95 -17.17 5.89 1.27
N PHE A 96 -16.55 5.16 2.19
CA PHE A 96 -16.33 5.57 3.57
C PHE A 96 -15.44 6.82 3.68
N ALA A 97 -14.38 6.87 2.87
CA ALA A 97 -13.43 7.97 2.84
C ALA A 97 -12.81 8.13 1.45
N ILE A 98 -12.11 9.24 1.26
CA ILE A 98 -11.26 9.52 0.10
C ILE A 98 -9.81 9.38 0.56
N ASN A 99 -9.00 8.67 -0.23
CA ASN A 99 -7.57 8.45 0.02
C ASN A 99 -7.28 7.76 1.37
N ALA A 100 -6.98 6.45 1.31
CA ALA A 100 -6.71 5.65 2.50
C ALA A 100 -5.56 6.16 3.38
N PHE A 101 -4.59 6.88 2.82
CA PHE A 101 -3.49 7.44 3.59
C PHE A 101 -3.88 8.62 4.48
N THR A 102 -5.13 9.09 4.40
CA THR A 102 -5.65 10.14 5.28
C THR A 102 -6.40 9.58 6.49
N ILE A 103 -6.62 8.26 6.53
CA ILE A 103 -7.26 7.58 7.64
C ILE A 103 -6.20 7.38 8.72
N VAL A 104 -6.40 8.04 9.86
CA VAL A 104 -5.55 7.89 11.04
C VAL A 104 -6.29 6.99 12.01
N GLU A 105 -5.72 5.81 12.30
CA GLU A 105 -6.12 4.97 13.43
C GLU A 105 -5.42 5.42 14.73
#